data_AF-A0A938ZPR0-F1
#
_entry.id   AF-A0A938ZPR0-F1
#
_cell.length_a   1.000
_cell.length_b   1.000
_cell.length_c   1.000
_cell.angle_alpha   90.00
_cell.angle_beta   90.00
_cell.angle_gamma   90.00
#
_symmetry.space_group_name_H-M   'P 1'
#
loop_
_entity.id
_entity.type
_entity.pdbx_description
1 polymer ?
#
loop_
_entity_poly.entity_id
_entity_poly.type
_entity_poly.pdbx_seq_one_letter_code
_entity_poly.pdbx_strand_id
1 'polypeptide(L)'
;MTTGYILIAAILILGGVIATVGDRIGTRVGKARLSLFKLRPKNTAVLVTIFTGGLISASTLGILFAADEGLRKGVFELEDIQTDLRQKREQLKTAETQKSQVEGELNQARIAQAKAQQDLQAINQSLQAANAKQRQTQAQLNRTISQQAQTQTQLQRTQGQLDRVVTQYQKAIAELQSVYDQRKALQAAVELLKTERQRLYAEAKKAIDEAKTAIEKRDRELANRQEAIEQRDQKIAQLDQLIQKRNVEVAAREQVIAKRESRLKELEAQQEELEQEVARLEKYYQSYRDLRLGKLALVRGQVLSAAVIRVTQPAAARQAVIQLLQEANRNANLELSEPGANPANVELLRVTQDRVDQLSKQIEDGKEYVVRIFSAGNYVRGEKQIEFFADTAQNQLVFSGGAVLATTTADSKTMTSYQLQQRLEILISASQFRARNAGIVENVQVEGTFLRFVSQLRQYNQPLEIKAIAAEDTYTAGPLRVKLVAIVNGKIIFST
;
A
#
# COMPACT_ATOMS: atom_id res chain seq x y z
N MET A 1 -121.11 -145.70 80.46
CA MET A 1 -120.98 -146.96 81.23
C MET A 1 -122.28 -147.36 81.93
N THR A 2 -123.06 -146.44 82.50
CA THR A 2 -124.32 -146.75 83.20
C THR A 2 -125.49 -147.14 82.27
N THR A 3 -125.60 -146.55 81.08
CA THR A 3 -126.64 -146.86 80.08
C THR A 3 -126.50 -148.24 79.43
N GLY A 4 -125.28 -148.74 79.28
CA GLY A 4 -125.01 -150.05 78.66
C GLY A 4 -125.57 -151.22 79.48
N TYR A 5 -125.40 -151.17 80.80
CA TYR A 5 -125.96 -152.20 81.69
C TYR A 5 -127.49 -152.17 81.72
N ILE A 6 -128.10 -150.99 81.61
CA ILE A 6 -129.57 -150.84 81.53
C ILE A 6 -130.10 -151.46 80.22
N LEU A 7 -129.42 -151.21 79.10
CA LEU A 7 -129.79 -151.79 77.81
C LEU A 7 -129.68 -153.33 77.81
N ILE A 8 -128.60 -153.86 78.38
CA ILE A 8 -128.38 -155.31 78.49
C ILE A 8 -129.43 -155.96 79.40
N ALA A 9 -129.75 -155.35 80.55
CA ALA A 9 -130.78 -155.84 81.46
C ALA A 9 -132.17 -155.82 80.80
N ALA A 10 -132.51 -154.76 80.06
CA ALA A 10 -133.77 -154.67 79.32
C ALA A 10 -133.89 -155.74 78.22
N ILE A 11 -132.80 -156.01 77.47
CA ILE A 11 -132.76 -157.06 76.44
C ILE A 11 -132.91 -158.46 77.04
N LEU A 12 -132.26 -158.74 78.19
CA LEU A 12 -132.38 -160.03 78.89
C LEU A 12 -133.79 -160.30 79.40
N ILE A 13 -134.44 -159.29 79.99
CA ILE A 13 -135.83 -159.40 80.47
C ILE A 13 -136.78 -159.61 79.29
N LEU A 14 -136.66 -158.81 78.22
CA LEU A 14 -137.52 -158.92 77.04
C LEU A 14 -137.31 -160.27 76.33
N GLY A 15 -136.07 -160.76 76.27
CA GLY A 15 -135.73 -162.08 75.73
C GLY A 15 -136.38 -163.23 76.50
N GLY A 16 -136.40 -163.17 77.84
CA GLY A 16 -137.05 -164.18 78.68
C GLY A 16 -138.58 -164.23 78.52
N VAL A 17 -139.21 -163.07 78.36
CA VAL A 17 -140.67 -162.97 78.10
C VAL A 17 -141.02 -163.48 76.70
N ILE A 18 -140.24 -163.16 75.68
CA ILE A 18 -140.52 -163.61 74.30
C ILE A 18 -140.26 -165.11 74.16
N ALA A 19 -139.23 -165.65 74.79
CA ALA A 19 -138.91 -167.08 74.77
C ALA A 19 -140.05 -167.94 75.36
N THR A 20 -140.64 -167.50 76.47
CA THR A 20 -141.77 -168.21 77.11
C THR A 20 -143.05 -168.17 76.26
N VAL A 21 -143.30 -167.07 75.53
CA VAL A 21 -144.42 -167.00 74.58
C VAL A 21 -144.18 -167.91 73.36
N GLY A 22 -142.96 -167.95 72.84
CA GLY A 22 -142.58 -168.82 71.72
C GLY A 22 -142.78 -170.31 72.02
N ASP A 23 -142.37 -170.76 73.20
CA ASP A 23 -142.53 -172.16 73.64
C ASP A 23 -144.00 -172.57 73.81
N ARG A 24 -144.83 -171.64 74.28
CA ARG A 24 -146.29 -171.83 74.43
C ARG A 24 -147.01 -171.94 73.08
N ILE A 25 -146.55 -171.20 72.07
CA ILE A 25 -147.09 -171.28 70.71
C ILE A 25 -146.69 -172.62 70.07
N GLY A 26 -145.43 -173.03 70.21
CA GLY A 26 -144.94 -174.31 69.69
C GLY A 26 -145.69 -175.53 70.26
N THR A 27 -145.92 -175.56 71.58
CA THR A 27 -146.63 -176.67 72.26
C THR A 27 -148.12 -176.73 71.95
N ARG A 28 -148.80 -175.59 71.74
CA ARG A 28 -150.22 -175.55 71.33
C ARG A 28 -150.43 -176.11 69.93
N VAL A 29 -149.54 -175.79 68.98
CA VAL A 29 -149.62 -176.33 67.62
C VAL A 29 -149.42 -177.86 67.64
N GLY A 30 -148.54 -178.35 68.52
CA GLY A 30 -148.29 -179.79 68.69
C GLY A 30 -149.49 -180.61 69.19
N LYS A 31 -150.31 -180.09 70.13
CA LYS A 31 -151.49 -180.81 70.65
C LYS A 31 -152.70 -180.77 69.71
N ALA A 32 -152.86 -179.70 68.93
CA ALA A 32 -154.02 -179.51 68.05
C ALA A 32 -154.00 -180.37 66.77
N ARG A 33 -152.93 -181.16 66.54
CA ARG A 33 -152.72 -181.95 65.31
C ARG A 33 -152.81 -181.12 64.02
N LEU A 34 -152.43 -179.84 64.09
CA LEU A 34 -152.42 -178.95 62.92
C LEU A 34 -151.28 -179.35 61.97
N SER A 35 -151.64 -179.62 60.72
CA SER A 35 -150.69 -179.86 59.63
C SER A 35 -150.55 -178.57 58.84
N LEU A 36 -149.38 -177.94 58.92
CA LEU A 36 -148.96 -176.93 57.94
C LEU A 36 -148.27 -177.71 56.80
N PHE A 37 -148.83 -177.67 55.60
CA PHE A 37 -148.27 -178.31 54.39
C PHE A 37 -148.05 -179.85 54.46
N LYS A 38 -149.04 -180.64 54.88
CA LYS A 38 -149.00 -182.14 54.93
C LYS A 38 -147.92 -182.77 55.82
N LEU A 39 -147.19 -181.97 56.61
CA LEU A 39 -146.16 -182.49 57.51
C LEU A 39 -146.77 -183.24 58.70
N ARG A 40 -146.10 -184.33 59.10
CA ARG A 40 -146.46 -185.12 60.29
C ARG A 40 -146.50 -184.17 61.50
N PRO A 41 -147.54 -184.16 62.35
CA PRO A 41 -147.80 -183.11 63.35
C PRO A 41 -146.63 -182.74 64.29
N LYS A 42 -145.67 -183.66 64.49
CA LYS A 42 -144.47 -183.41 65.31
C LYS A 42 -143.47 -182.43 64.65
N ASN A 43 -143.39 -182.35 63.32
CA ASN A 43 -142.37 -181.56 62.61
C ASN A 43 -142.77 -180.09 62.42
N THR A 44 -144.07 -179.80 62.30
CA THR A 44 -144.60 -178.42 62.19
C THR A 44 -144.22 -177.57 63.41
N ALA A 45 -144.21 -178.17 64.60
CA ALA A 45 -143.85 -177.47 65.83
C ALA A 45 -142.39 -177.00 65.83
N VAL A 46 -141.46 -177.83 65.32
CA VAL A 46 -140.02 -177.51 65.27
C VAL A 46 -139.74 -176.31 64.35
N LEU A 47 -140.41 -176.25 63.21
CA LEU A 47 -140.19 -175.18 62.21
C LEU A 47 -140.59 -173.80 62.75
N VAL A 48 -141.70 -173.74 63.48
CA VAL A 48 -142.18 -172.50 64.11
C VAL A 48 -141.18 -172.01 65.17
N THR A 49 -140.57 -172.93 65.93
CA THR A 49 -139.55 -172.57 66.94
C THR A 49 -138.30 -171.94 66.31
N ILE A 50 -137.79 -172.48 65.20
CA ILE A 50 -136.63 -171.92 64.48
C ILE A 50 -136.93 -170.50 64.00
N PHE A 51 -138.11 -170.29 63.41
CA PHE A 51 -138.51 -168.99 62.90
C PHE A 51 -138.63 -167.94 64.01
N THR A 52 -139.15 -168.36 65.17
CA THR A 52 -139.27 -167.49 66.35
C THR A 52 -137.88 -167.14 66.92
N GLY A 53 -136.95 -168.10 66.98
CA GLY A 53 -135.57 -167.85 67.39
C GLY A 53 -134.81 -166.89 66.47
N GLY A 54 -135.06 -166.96 65.15
CA GLY A 54 -134.49 -166.05 64.16
C GLY A 54 -134.98 -164.60 64.33
N LEU A 55 -136.28 -164.42 64.56
CA LEU A 55 -136.89 -163.10 64.78
C LEU A 55 -136.34 -162.38 66.02
N ILE A 56 -136.00 -163.13 67.07
CA ILE A 56 -135.41 -162.59 68.30
C ILE A 56 -134.01 -162.02 68.03
N SER A 57 -133.16 -162.77 67.34
CA SER A 57 -131.77 -162.37 67.08
C SER A 57 -131.68 -161.13 66.19
N ALA A 58 -132.53 -161.03 65.16
CA ALA A 58 -132.59 -159.85 64.28
C ALA A 58 -133.04 -158.59 65.04
N SER A 59 -134.00 -158.74 65.97
CA SER A 59 -134.49 -157.63 66.79
C SER A 59 -133.43 -157.12 67.76
N THR A 60 -132.62 -158.01 68.36
CA THR A 60 -131.52 -157.62 69.25
C THR A 60 -130.46 -156.79 68.52
N LEU A 61 -130.11 -157.21 67.31
CA LEU A 61 -129.13 -156.50 66.48
C LEU A 61 -129.65 -155.12 66.05
N GLY A 62 -130.93 -155.03 65.65
CA GLY A 62 -131.56 -153.78 65.24
C GLY A 62 -131.58 -152.73 66.34
N ILE A 63 -131.81 -153.14 67.60
CA ILE A 63 -131.80 -152.24 68.76
C ILE A 63 -130.39 -151.73 69.05
N LEU A 64 -129.36 -152.58 68.90
CA LEU A 64 -127.97 -152.21 69.18
C LEU A 64 -127.49 -151.06 68.28
N PHE A 65 -127.81 -151.12 66.98
CA PHE A 65 -127.48 -150.05 66.03
C PHE A 65 -128.28 -148.76 66.24
N ALA A 66 -129.52 -148.86 66.71
CA ALA A 66 -130.34 -147.68 67.01
C ALA A 66 -129.88 -146.96 68.28
N ALA A 67 -129.36 -147.70 69.26
CA ALA A 67 -128.99 -147.16 70.57
C ALA A 67 -127.57 -146.57 70.64
N ASP A 68 -126.65 -146.96 69.75
CA ASP A 68 -125.23 -146.53 69.81
C ASP A 68 -124.76 -145.81 68.54
N GLU A 69 -124.55 -144.49 68.64
CA GLU A 69 -124.05 -143.68 67.53
C GLU A 69 -122.58 -143.98 67.18
N GLY A 70 -121.78 -144.46 68.13
CA GLY A 70 -120.38 -144.82 67.92
C GLY A 70 -120.24 -146.03 67.00
N LEU A 71 -121.10 -147.02 67.17
CA LEU A 71 -121.20 -148.19 66.29
C LEU A 71 -121.65 -147.80 64.87
N ARG A 72 -122.57 -146.83 64.73
CA ARG A 72 -122.99 -146.31 63.42
C ARG A 72 -121.85 -145.57 62.70
N LYS A 73 -121.16 -144.65 63.38
CA LYS A 73 -120.02 -143.91 62.80
C LYS A 73 -118.84 -144.81 62.46
N GLY A 74 -118.54 -145.80 63.32
CA GLY A 74 -117.42 -146.72 63.11
C GLY A 74 -117.58 -147.65 61.92
N VAL A 75 -118.81 -148.06 61.58
CA VAL A 75 -119.06 -148.98 60.46
C VAL A 75 -119.26 -148.24 59.12
N PHE A 76 -119.72 -146.99 59.12
CA PHE A 76 -120.12 -146.29 57.89
C PHE A 76 -119.29 -145.05 57.48
N GLU A 77 -118.53 -144.38 58.37
CA GLU A 77 -117.91 -143.05 58.09
C GLU A 77 -116.37 -142.97 58.24
N LEU A 78 -115.68 -144.07 58.53
CA LEU A 78 -114.23 -144.04 58.85
C LEU A 78 -113.34 -143.61 57.67
N GLU A 79 -113.73 -143.93 56.44
CA GLU A 79 -112.93 -143.69 55.23
C GLU A 79 -112.90 -142.20 54.84
N ASP A 80 -114.02 -141.49 55.03
CA ASP A 80 -114.11 -140.04 54.76
C ASP A 80 -113.23 -139.23 55.72
N ILE A 81 -113.20 -139.60 57.01
CA ILE A 81 -112.38 -138.91 58.04
C ILE A 81 -110.88 -139.09 57.75
N GLN A 82 -110.46 -140.30 57.32
CA GLN A 82 -109.06 -140.52 56.95
C GLN A 82 -108.66 -139.73 55.70
N THR A 83 -109.59 -139.52 54.76
CA THR A 83 -109.35 -138.78 53.52
C THR A 83 -109.15 -137.28 53.78
N ASP A 84 -110.01 -136.66 54.61
CA ASP A 84 -109.86 -135.24 54.98
C ASP A 84 -108.56 -134.97 55.76
N LEU A 85 -108.19 -135.86 56.69
CA LEU A 85 -106.93 -135.74 57.43
C LEU A 85 -105.69 -135.82 56.52
N ARG A 86 -105.72 -136.66 55.48
CA ARG A 86 -104.65 -136.70 54.46
C ARG A 86 -104.60 -135.40 53.67
N GLN A 87 -105.75 -134.93 53.20
CA GLN A 87 -105.85 -133.71 52.40
C GLN A 87 -105.38 -132.47 53.18
N LYS A 88 -105.78 -132.33 54.46
CA LYS A 88 -105.33 -131.25 55.35
C LYS A 88 -103.83 -131.30 55.60
N ARG A 89 -103.25 -132.49 55.80
CA ARG A 89 -101.79 -132.65 55.94
C ARG A 89 -101.04 -132.28 54.67
N GLU A 90 -101.59 -132.64 53.51
CA GLU A 90 -100.99 -132.31 52.21
C GLU A 90 -101.08 -130.82 51.89
N GLN A 91 -102.19 -130.16 52.23
CA GLN A 91 -102.34 -128.70 52.16
C GLN A 91 -101.37 -127.98 53.11
N LEU A 92 -101.21 -128.46 54.35
CA LEU A 92 -100.28 -127.89 55.32
C LEU A 92 -98.83 -128.00 54.79
N LYS A 93 -98.45 -129.18 54.28
CA LYS A 93 -97.13 -129.39 53.66
C LYS A 93 -96.90 -128.47 52.46
N THR A 94 -97.93 -128.26 51.63
CA THR A 94 -97.86 -127.36 50.47
C THR A 94 -97.68 -125.91 50.91
N ALA A 95 -98.45 -125.45 51.90
CA ALA A 95 -98.34 -124.10 52.44
C ALA A 95 -96.99 -123.86 53.14
N GLU A 96 -96.45 -124.84 53.87
CA GLU A 96 -95.11 -124.79 54.46
C GLU A 96 -94.02 -124.68 53.38
N THR A 97 -94.17 -125.41 52.27
CA THR A 97 -93.23 -125.35 51.13
C THR A 97 -93.29 -123.98 50.45
N GLN A 98 -94.50 -123.45 50.20
CA GLN A 98 -94.69 -122.12 49.62
C GLN A 98 -94.13 -121.02 50.53
N LYS A 99 -94.37 -121.11 51.84
CA LYS A 99 -93.81 -120.18 52.81
C LYS A 99 -92.29 -120.20 52.79
N SER A 100 -91.68 -121.39 52.78
CA SER A 100 -90.22 -121.54 52.68
C SER A 100 -89.67 -120.95 51.37
N GLN A 101 -90.36 -121.15 50.24
CA GLN A 101 -89.97 -120.57 48.96
C GLN A 101 -90.05 -119.04 48.97
N VAL A 102 -91.15 -118.47 49.46
CA VAL A 102 -91.33 -117.01 49.56
C VAL A 102 -90.33 -116.40 50.55
N GLU A 103 -90.03 -117.06 51.66
CA GLU A 103 -88.97 -116.63 52.58
C GLU A 103 -87.59 -116.65 51.89
N GLY A 104 -87.32 -117.66 51.05
CA GLY A 104 -86.13 -117.73 50.22
C GLY A 104 -86.03 -116.59 49.19
N GLU A 105 -87.11 -116.33 48.45
CA GLU A 105 -87.21 -115.23 47.48
C GLU A 105 -87.10 -113.86 48.16
N LEU A 106 -87.75 -113.67 49.31
CA LEU A 106 -87.67 -112.44 50.11
C LEU A 106 -86.24 -112.22 50.62
N ASN A 107 -85.55 -113.28 51.05
CA ASN A 107 -84.16 -113.18 51.48
C ASN A 107 -83.24 -112.83 50.30
N GLN A 108 -83.43 -113.43 49.12
CA GLN A 108 -82.71 -113.06 47.90
C GLN A 108 -82.97 -111.60 47.50
N ALA A 109 -84.23 -111.15 47.53
CA ALA A 109 -84.60 -109.78 47.24
C ALA A 109 -83.97 -108.79 48.25
N ARG A 110 -83.93 -109.13 49.54
CA ARG A 110 -83.24 -108.33 50.58
C ARG A 110 -81.74 -108.25 50.35
N ILE A 111 -81.10 -109.36 49.99
CA ILE A 111 -79.66 -109.39 49.65
C ILE A 111 -79.40 -108.52 48.41
N ALA A 112 -80.22 -108.65 47.36
CA ALA A 112 -80.12 -107.85 46.15
C ALA A 112 -80.34 -106.35 46.42
N GLN A 113 -81.32 -106.00 47.27
CA GLN A 113 -81.58 -104.63 47.69
C GLN A 113 -80.40 -104.06 48.50
N ALA A 114 -79.87 -104.83 49.46
CA ALA A 114 -78.71 -104.42 50.26
C ALA A 114 -77.48 -104.19 49.36
N LYS A 115 -77.26 -105.08 48.38
CA LYS A 115 -76.19 -104.93 47.38
C LYS A 115 -76.40 -103.69 46.50
N ALA A 116 -77.61 -103.48 45.98
CA ALA A 116 -77.93 -102.30 45.18
C ALA A 116 -77.77 -101.00 45.98
N GLN A 117 -78.10 -101.01 47.28
CA GLN A 117 -77.91 -99.86 48.16
C GLN A 117 -76.43 -99.59 48.43
N GLN A 118 -75.62 -100.64 48.61
CA GLN A 118 -74.17 -100.53 48.73
C GLN A 118 -73.53 -100.00 47.43
N ASP A 119 -73.94 -100.52 46.27
CA ASP A 119 -73.47 -100.07 44.96
C ASP A 119 -73.85 -98.61 44.72
N LEU A 120 -75.07 -98.20 45.09
CA LEU A 120 -75.51 -96.81 44.99
C LEU A 120 -74.71 -95.88 45.91
N GLN A 121 -74.35 -96.32 47.12
CA GLN A 121 -73.44 -95.57 47.99
C GLN A 121 -72.05 -95.43 47.38
N ALA A 122 -71.48 -96.51 46.83
CA ALA A 122 -70.17 -96.48 46.16
C ALA A 122 -70.17 -95.58 44.92
N ILE A 123 -71.23 -95.66 44.10
CA ILE A 123 -71.43 -94.79 42.93
C ILE A 123 -71.55 -93.34 43.36
N ASN A 124 -72.32 -93.03 44.41
CA ASN A 124 -72.45 -91.67 44.91
C ASN A 124 -71.12 -91.11 45.43
N GLN A 125 -70.31 -91.91 46.13
CA GLN A 125 -68.97 -91.51 46.56
C GLN A 125 -68.04 -91.27 45.37
N SER A 126 -68.06 -92.16 44.37
CA SER A 126 -67.28 -91.99 43.14
C SER A 126 -67.71 -90.76 42.34
N LEU A 127 -69.01 -90.50 42.24
CA LEU A 127 -69.56 -89.32 41.59
C LEU A 127 -69.17 -88.03 42.33
N GLN A 128 -69.20 -88.03 43.66
CA GLN A 128 -68.71 -86.91 44.46
C GLN A 128 -67.21 -86.65 44.24
N ALA A 129 -66.39 -87.70 44.21
CA ALA A 129 -64.96 -87.59 43.92
C ALA A 129 -64.69 -87.07 42.49
N ALA A 130 -65.42 -87.57 41.49
CA ALA A 130 -65.34 -87.11 40.11
C ALA A 130 -65.74 -85.64 39.98
N ASN A 131 -66.85 -85.23 40.62
CA ASN A 131 -67.29 -83.84 40.65
C ASN A 131 -66.28 -82.92 41.35
N ALA A 132 -65.68 -83.36 42.47
CA ALA A 132 -64.63 -82.61 43.15
C ALA A 132 -63.39 -82.45 42.25
N LYS A 133 -62.98 -83.52 41.56
CA LYS A 133 -61.85 -83.49 40.63
C LYS A 133 -62.12 -82.62 39.40
N GLN A 134 -63.35 -82.62 38.88
CA GLN A 134 -63.78 -81.73 37.81
C GLN A 134 -63.70 -80.26 38.26
N ARG A 135 -64.20 -79.93 39.46
CA ARG A 135 -64.11 -78.57 40.02
C ARG A 135 -62.66 -78.13 40.22
N GLN A 136 -61.79 -79.01 40.73
CA GLN A 136 -60.37 -78.72 40.88
C GLN A 136 -59.69 -78.47 39.52
N THR A 137 -59.98 -79.31 38.54
CA THR A 137 -59.43 -79.19 37.17
C THR A 137 -59.92 -77.89 36.52
N GLN A 138 -61.20 -77.55 36.69
CA GLN A 138 -61.75 -76.28 36.18
C GLN A 138 -61.11 -75.07 36.84
N ALA A 139 -60.88 -75.12 38.16
CA ALA A 139 -60.17 -74.06 38.87
C ALA A 139 -58.72 -73.92 38.38
N GLN A 140 -58.05 -75.02 38.10
CA GLN A 140 -56.68 -75.02 37.59
C GLN A 140 -56.60 -74.54 36.13
N LEU A 141 -57.56 -74.91 35.29
CA LEU A 141 -57.71 -74.38 33.94
C LEU A 141 -57.93 -72.86 33.98
N ASN A 142 -58.85 -72.37 34.81
CA ASN A 142 -59.11 -70.94 34.97
C ASN A 142 -57.89 -70.15 35.48
N ARG A 143 -57.08 -70.74 36.37
CA ARG A 143 -55.80 -70.18 36.81
C ARG A 143 -54.80 -70.11 35.65
N THR A 144 -54.69 -71.17 34.86
CA THR A 144 -53.77 -71.25 33.71
C THR A 144 -54.15 -70.25 32.62
N ILE A 145 -55.45 -70.11 32.33
CA ILE A 145 -55.98 -69.10 31.39
C ILE A 145 -55.64 -67.69 31.89
N SER A 146 -55.86 -67.42 33.19
CA SER A 146 -55.49 -66.12 33.78
C SER A 146 -54.00 -65.85 33.68
N GLN A 147 -53.14 -66.84 33.96
CA GLN A 147 -51.69 -66.73 33.82
C GLN A 147 -51.25 -66.52 32.38
N GLN A 148 -51.87 -67.21 31.42
CA GLN A 148 -51.60 -67.03 29.99
C GLN A 148 -51.97 -65.62 29.56
N ALA A 149 -53.14 -65.10 29.95
CA ALA A 149 -53.57 -63.74 29.64
C ALA A 149 -52.63 -62.68 30.24
N GLN A 150 -52.17 -62.88 31.48
CA GLN A 150 -51.19 -62.01 32.12
C GLN A 150 -49.84 -62.03 31.39
N THR A 151 -49.35 -63.22 31.03
CA THR A 151 -48.09 -63.40 30.30
C THR A 151 -48.16 -62.78 28.92
N GLN A 152 -49.29 -62.92 28.23
CA GLN A 152 -49.50 -62.33 26.90
C GLN A 152 -49.56 -60.79 26.97
N THR A 153 -50.16 -60.25 28.03
CA THR A 153 -50.13 -58.81 28.31
C THR A 153 -48.71 -58.32 28.61
N GLN A 154 -47.92 -59.08 29.38
CA GLN A 154 -46.51 -58.76 29.64
C GLN A 154 -45.69 -58.79 28.35
N LEU A 155 -45.87 -59.82 27.52
CA LEU A 155 -45.20 -59.94 26.22
C LEU A 155 -45.49 -58.73 25.33
N GLN A 156 -46.76 -58.32 25.21
CA GLN A 156 -47.13 -57.12 24.44
C GLN A 156 -46.48 -55.84 25.00
N ARG A 157 -46.44 -55.69 26.32
CA ARG A 157 -45.78 -54.53 26.95
C ARG A 157 -44.28 -54.54 26.68
N THR A 158 -43.62 -55.69 26.82
CA THR A 158 -42.18 -55.82 26.57
C THR A 158 -41.85 -55.62 25.10
N GLN A 159 -42.68 -56.11 24.17
CA GLN A 159 -42.55 -55.82 22.74
C GLN A 159 -42.68 -54.32 22.46
N GLY A 160 -43.69 -53.65 23.01
CA GLY A 160 -43.83 -52.20 22.86
C GLY A 160 -42.69 -51.40 23.49
N GLN A 161 -42.10 -51.88 24.58
CA GLN A 161 -40.87 -51.30 25.15
C GLN A 161 -39.67 -51.51 24.23
N LEU A 162 -39.51 -52.71 23.67
CA LEU A 162 -38.43 -53.03 22.74
C LEU A 162 -38.52 -52.16 21.48
N ASP A 163 -39.70 -51.99 20.90
CA ASP A 163 -39.91 -51.13 19.71
C ASP A 163 -39.52 -49.67 20.00
N ARG A 164 -39.87 -49.16 21.18
CA ARG A 164 -39.45 -47.81 21.61
C ARG A 164 -37.93 -47.70 21.74
N VAL A 165 -37.29 -48.69 22.36
CA VAL A 165 -35.82 -48.73 22.52
C VAL A 165 -35.14 -48.82 21.16
N VAL A 166 -35.64 -49.67 20.24
CA VAL A 166 -35.11 -49.78 18.88
C VAL A 166 -35.23 -48.45 18.13
N THR A 167 -36.37 -47.78 18.23
CA THR A 167 -36.58 -46.46 17.61
C THR A 167 -35.63 -45.41 18.19
N GLN A 168 -35.46 -45.38 19.52
CA GLN A 168 -34.52 -44.48 20.19
C GLN A 168 -33.08 -44.77 19.77
N TYR A 169 -32.70 -46.04 19.67
CA TYR A 169 -31.37 -46.46 19.23
C TYR A 169 -31.08 -46.05 17.78
N GLN A 170 -32.03 -46.24 16.86
CA GLN A 170 -31.91 -45.77 15.48
C GLN A 170 -31.77 -44.25 15.41
N LYS A 171 -32.55 -43.51 16.20
CA LYS A 171 -32.43 -42.05 16.28
C LYS A 171 -31.05 -41.62 16.80
N ALA A 172 -30.56 -42.27 17.86
CA ALA A 172 -29.25 -42.00 18.42
C ALA A 172 -28.11 -42.29 17.42
N ILE A 173 -28.23 -43.35 16.60
CA ILE A 173 -27.28 -43.63 15.51
C ILE A 173 -27.29 -42.51 14.48
N ALA A 174 -28.46 -42.04 14.06
CA ALA A 174 -28.57 -40.96 13.09
C ALA A 174 -27.99 -39.63 13.63
N GLU A 175 -28.25 -39.32 14.91
CA GLU A 175 -27.65 -38.17 15.59
C GLU A 175 -26.12 -38.30 15.69
N LEU A 176 -25.61 -39.48 16.06
CA LEU A 176 -24.17 -39.74 16.13
C LEU A 176 -23.50 -39.57 14.76
N GLN A 177 -24.13 -40.05 13.69
CA GLN A 177 -23.63 -39.88 12.33
C GLN A 177 -23.59 -38.40 11.93
N SER A 178 -24.65 -37.64 12.23
CA SER A 178 -24.70 -36.19 11.99
C SER A 178 -23.58 -35.46 12.74
N VAL A 179 -23.36 -35.78 14.02
CA VAL A 179 -22.27 -35.19 14.82
C VAL A 179 -20.90 -35.57 14.26
N TYR A 180 -20.73 -36.80 13.78
CA TYR A 180 -19.49 -37.23 13.14
C TYR A 180 -19.19 -36.44 11.87
N ASP A 181 -20.20 -36.23 11.02
CA ASP A 181 -20.08 -35.46 9.78
C ASP A 181 -19.79 -33.97 10.07
N GLN A 182 -20.46 -33.38 11.08
CA GLN A 182 -20.16 -32.02 11.56
C GLN A 182 -18.72 -31.91 12.06
N ARG A 183 -18.26 -32.86 12.86
CA ARG A 183 -16.87 -32.88 13.36
C ARG A 183 -15.88 -32.94 12.20
N LYS A 184 -16.14 -33.78 11.18
CA LYS A 184 -15.29 -33.89 9.99
C LYS A 184 -15.25 -32.59 9.19
N ALA A 185 -16.40 -31.93 9.01
CA ALA A 185 -16.49 -30.63 8.35
C ALA A 185 -15.71 -29.54 9.12
N LEU A 186 -15.86 -29.50 10.45
CA LEU A 186 -15.12 -28.58 11.31
C LEU A 186 -13.60 -28.83 11.25
N GLN A 187 -13.17 -30.10 11.25
CA GLN A 187 -11.74 -30.44 11.10
C GLN A 187 -11.17 -29.94 9.78
N ALA A 188 -11.90 -30.10 8.67
CA ALA A 188 -11.51 -29.56 7.37
C ALA A 188 -11.43 -28.02 7.38
N ALA A 189 -12.42 -27.35 7.98
CA ALA A 189 -12.42 -25.90 8.14
C ALA A 189 -11.24 -25.39 8.97
N VAL A 190 -10.88 -26.09 10.05
CA VAL A 190 -9.72 -25.75 10.88
C VAL A 190 -8.41 -25.85 10.10
N GLU A 191 -8.22 -26.90 9.29
CA GLU A 191 -7.00 -27.02 8.46
C GLU A 191 -6.93 -25.96 7.35
N LEU A 192 -8.07 -25.60 6.74
CA LEU A 192 -8.14 -24.47 5.81
C LEU A 192 -7.76 -23.16 6.48
N LEU A 193 -8.35 -22.85 7.66
CA LEU A 193 -8.02 -21.65 8.42
C LEU A 193 -6.56 -21.60 8.87
N LYS A 194 -5.99 -22.75 9.23
CA LYS A 194 -4.57 -22.85 9.60
C LYS A 194 -3.65 -22.55 8.42
N THR A 195 -4.00 -23.04 7.24
CA THR A 195 -3.27 -22.78 5.98
C THR A 195 -3.37 -21.30 5.62
N GLU A 196 -4.57 -20.73 5.68
CA GLU A 196 -4.81 -19.31 5.40
C GLU A 196 -4.03 -18.41 6.37
N ARG A 197 -4.06 -18.73 7.66
CA ARG A 197 -3.26 -18.02 8.67
C ARG A 197 -1.76 -18.08 8.38
N GLN A 198 -1.24 -19.22 7.93
CA GLN A 198 0.18 -19.36 7.56
C GLN A 198 0.52 -18.49 6.34
N ARG A 199 -0.37 -18.45 5.35
CA ARG A 199 -0.23 -17.59 4.18
C ARG A 199 -0.20 -16.11 4.58
N LEU A 200 -1.19 -15.66 5.35
CA LEU A 200 -1.26 -14.27 5.84
C LEU A 200 -0.03 -13.89 6.67
N TYR A 201 0.49 -14.82 7.48
CA TYR A 201 1.72 -14.59 8.24
C TYR A 201 2.95 -14.43 7.33
N ALA A 202 3.06 -15.24 6.28
CA ALA A 202 4.13 -15.12 5.29
C ALA A 202 4.05 -13.80 4.51
N GLU A 203 2.85 -13.40 4.09
CA GLU A 203 2.59 -12.12 3.42
C GLU A 203 2.94 -10.94 4.34
N ALA A 204 2.50 -10.96 5.61
CA ALA A 204 2.83 -9.94 6.59
C ALA A 204 4.34 -9.84 6.85
N LYS A 205 5.03 -10.98 6.98
CA LYS A 205 6.48 -11.02 7.16
C LYS A 205 7.21 -10.39 5.98
N LYS A 206 6.80 -10.73 4.75
CA LYS A 206 7.36 -10.15 3.52
C LYS A 206 7.16 -8.63 3.48
N ALA A 207 5.96 -8.13 3.81
CA ALA A 207 5.68 -6.70 3.85
C ALA A 207 6.54 -5.96 4.90
N ILE A 208 6.77 -6.58 6.06
CA ILE A 208 7.66 -6.03 7.10
C ILE A 208 9.11 -5.95 6.59
N ASP A 209 9.61 -7.00 5.92
CA ASP A 209 10.97 -7.01 5.38
C ASP A 209 11.17 -5.95 4.27
N GLU A 210 10.15 -5.78 3.41
CA GLU A 210 10.11 -4.72 2.39
C GLU A 210 10.11 -3.32 3.03
N ALA A 211 9.27 -3.11 4.05
CA ALA A 211 9.21 -1.85 4.78
C ALA A 211 10.55 -1.53 5.48
N LYS A 212 11.17 -2.52 6.11
CA LYS A 212 12.48 -2.37 6.75
C LYS A 212 13.56 -1.97 5.74
N THR A 213 13.58 -2.62 4.58
CA THR A 213 14.50 -2.28 3.48
C THR A 213 14.26 -0.84 2.97
N ALA A 214 13.00 -0.40 2.89
CA ALA A 214 12.66 0.96 2.48
C ALA A 214 13.11 2.01 3.52
N ILE A 215 12.96 1.72 4.81
CA ILE A 215 13.46 2.57 5.91
C ILE A 215 14.98 2.69 5.82
N GLU A 216 15.71 1.58 5.69
CA GLU A 216 17.18 1.61 5.57
C GLU A 216 17.65 2.44 4.36
N LYS A 217 16.95 2.39 3.23
CA LYS A 217 17.23 3.25 2.07
C LYS A 217 16.99 4.73 2.38
N ARG A 218 15.90 5.05 3.09
CA ARG A 218 15.57 6.43 3.47
C ARG A 218 16.55 6.99 4.48
N ASP A 219 17.00 6.19 5.44
CA ASP A 219 18.02 6.59 6.41
C ASP A 219 19.34 6.94 5.72
N ARG A 220 19.76 6.14 4.72
CA ARG A 220 20.94 6.46 3.89
C ARG A 220 20.74 7.76 3.10
N GLU A 221 19.55 7.97 2.53
CA GLU A 221 19.24 9.20 1.80
C GLU A 221 19.28 10.43 2.71
N LEU A 222 18.73 10.32 3.93
CA LEU A 222 18.78 11.37 4.94
C LEU A 222 20.21 11.67 5.38
N ALA A 223 21.03 10.64 5.63
CA ALA A 223 22.44 10.82 5.96
C ALA A 223 23.20 11.57 4.85
N ASN A 224 23.01 11.19 3.58
CA ASN A 224 23.62 11.87 2.45
C ASN A 224 23.16 13.34 2.32
N ARG A 225 21.86 13.61 2.56
CA ARG A 225 21.33 14.98 2.56
C ARG A 225 21.91 15.81 3.71
N GLN A 226 22.08 15.20 4.87
CA GLN A 226 22.68 15.85 6.04
C GLN A 226 24.13 16.25 5.76
N GLU A 227 24.93 15.36 5.17
CA GLU A 227 26.30 15.67 4.77
C GLU A 227 26.35 16.84 3.76
N ALA A 228 25.44 16.86 2.77
CA ALA A 228 25.34 17.95 1.81
C ALA A 228 24.94 19.29 2.44
N ILE A 229 24.09 19.27 3.48
CA ILE A 229 23.73 20.47 4.26
C ILE A 229 24.97 20.96 5.02
N GLU A 230 25.68 20.08 5.71
CA GLU A 230 26.91 20.45 6.45
C GLU A 230 27.97 21.06 5.53
N GLN A 231 28.17 20.51 4.33
CA GLN A 231 29.07 21.09 3.33
C GLN A 231 28.62 22.48 2.88
N ARG A 232 27.31 22.69 2.71
CA ARG A 232 26.75 24.01 2.36
C ARG A 232 26.92 25.01 3.49
N ASP A 233 26.69 24.61 4.73
CA ASP A 233 26.85 25.48 5.91
C ASP A 233 28.32 25.91 6.06
N GLN A 234 29.26 25.00 5.86
CA GLN A 234 30.69 25.34 5.79
C GLN A 234 30.98 26.36 4.68
N LYS A 235 30.36 26.20 3.50
CA LYS A 235 30.55 27.13 2.38
C LYS A 235 29.96 28.51 2.67
N ILE A 236 28.78 28.56 3.28
CA ILE A 236 28.13 29.81 3.71
C ILE A 236 29.03 30.52 4.71
N ALA A 237 29.53 29.82 5.74
CA ALA A 237 30.44 30.41 6.71
C ALA A 237 31.72 31.00 6.08
N GLN A 238 32.30 30.32 5.08
CA GLN A 238 33.44 30.84 4.31
C GLN A 238 33.09 32.10 3.51
N LEU A 239 31.90 32.12 2.87
CA LEU A 239 31.43 33.28 2.12
C LEU A 239 31.14 34.46 3.03
N ASP A 240 30.55 34.23 4.20
CA ASP A 240 30.30 35.28 5.20
C ASP A 240 31.61 35.90 5.67
N GLN A 241 32.63 35.08 5.96
CA GLN A 241 33.96 35.59 6.29
C GLN A 241 34.58 36.43 5.16
N LEU A 242 34.39 36.02 3.90
CA LEU A 242 34.87 36.76 2.74
C LEU A 242 34.14 38.09 2.57
N ILE A 243 32.81 38.10 2.72
CA ILE A 243 31.99 39.31 2.67
C ILE A 243 32.41 40.27 3.77
N GLN A 244 32.60 39.79 5.01
CA GLN A 244 33.09 40.64 6.10
C GLN A 244 34.45 41.28 5.78
N LYS A 245 35.41 40.50 5.25
CA LYS A 245 36.71 41.03 4.81
C LYS A 245 36.56 42.10 3.72
N ARG A 246 35.69 41.85 2.72
CA ARG A 246 35.45 42.80 1.63
C ARG A 246 34.74 44.06 2.11
N ASN A 247 33.82 43.96 3.05
CA ASN A 247 33.16 45.13 3.64
C ASN A 247 34.17 46.03 4.36
N VAL A 248 35.10 45.45 5.12
CA VAL A 248 36.20 46.21 5.75
C VAL A 248 37.08 46.87 4.69
N GLU A 249 37.42 46.16 3.61
CA GLU A 249 38.23 46.72 2.51
C GLU A 249 37.50 47.84 1.78
N VAL A 250 36.19 47.69 1.52
CA VAL A 250 35.36 48.72 0.88
C VAL A 250 35.28 49.95 1.77
N ALA A 251 35.01 49.80 3.06
CA ALA A 251 34.99 50.92 4.00
C ALA A 251 36.34 51.66 4.04
N ALA A 252 37.46 50.94 4.01
CA ALA A 252 38.79 51.55 3.93
C ALA A 252 39.01 52.30 2.60
N ARG A 253 38.55 51.74 1.47
CA ARG A 253 38.61 52.41 0.16
C ARG A 253 37.73 53.66 0.12
N GLU A 254 36.54 53.61 0.71
CA GLU A 254 35.65 54.77 0.83
C GLU A 254 36.30 55.91 1.61
N GLN A 255 37.00 55.62 2.71
CA GLN A 255 37.79 56.63 3.43
C GLN A 255 38.90 57.24 2.57
N VAL A 256 39.59 56.42 1.77
CA VAL A 256 40.61 56.91 0.83
C VAL A 256 40.00 57.78 -0.26
N ILE A 257 38.85 57.38 -0.81
CA ILE A 257 38.12 58.16 -1.82
C ILE A 257 37.69 59.50 -1.22
N ALA A 258 37.05 59.51 -0.05
CA ALA A 258 36.65 60.74 0.63
C ALA A 258 37.85 61.68 0.89
N LYS A 259 39.00 61.14 1.29
CA LYS A 259 40.23 61.93 1.45
C LYS A 259 40.73 62.50 0.13
N ARG A 260 40.66 61.71 -0.96
CA ARG A 260 41.04 62.15 -2.30
C ARG A 260 40.09 63.21 -2.84
N GLU A 261 38.78 63.06 -2.65
CA GLU A 261 37.77 64.06 -3.02
C GLU A 261 37.99 65.37 -2.25
N SER A 262 38.27 65.30 -0.95
CA SER A 262 38.63 66.49 -0.17
C SER A 262 39.90 67.16 -0.70
N ARG A 263 40.93 66.37 -1.06
CA ARG A 263 42.17 66.91 -1.63
C ARG A 263 41.94 67.48 -3.03
N LEU A 264 41.09 66.84 -3.84
CA LEU A 264 40.72 67.31 -5.16
C LEU A 264 40.03 68.67 -5.04
N LYS A 265 39.05 68.80 -4.13
CA LYS A 265 38.37 70.07 -3.87
C LYS A 265 39.30 71.16 -3.36
N GLU A 266 40.28 70.82 -2.51
CA GLU A 266 41.32 71.76 -2.09
C GLU A 266 42.21 72.19 -3.26
N LEU A 267 42.62 71.25 -4.12
CA LEU A 267 43.41 71.53 -5.31
C LEU A 267 42.61 72.33 -6.36
N GLU A 268 41.32 72.07 -6.53
CA GLU A 268 40.41 72.84 -7.37
C GLU A 268 40.28 74.27 -6.85
N ALA A 269 40.13 74.46 -5.53
CA ALA A 269 40.11 75.80 -4.93
C ALA A 269 41.46 76.53 -5.09
N GLN A 270 42.59 75.82 -4.91
CA GLN A 270 43.92 76.37 -5.18
C GLN A 270 44.11 76.71 -6.65
N GLN A 271 43.60 75.87 -7.55
CA GLN A 271 43.65 76.13 -8.99
C GLN A 271 42.79 77.33 -9.34
N GLU A 272 41.58 77.48 -8.79
CA GLU A 272 40.73 78.65 -9.00
C GLU A 272 41.38 79.92 -8.45
N GLU A 273 42.02 79.86 -7.29
CA GLU A 273 42.80 80.97 -6.72
C GLU A 273 43.99 81.35 -7.62
N LEU A 274 44.77 80.34 -8.07
CA LEU A 274 45.88 80.53 -9.01
C LEU A 274 45.39 81.02 -10.38
N GLU A 275 44.25 80.57 -10.88
CA GLU A 275 43.64 81.04 -12.13
C GLU A 275 43.16 82.49 -11.98
N GLN A 276 42.60 82.87 -10.84
CA GLN A 276 42.26 84.27 -10.56
C GLN A 276 43.52 85.13 -10.41
N GLU A 277 44.59 84.60 -9.82
CA GLU A 277 45.88 85.28 -9.70
C GLU A 277 46.57 85.42 -11.06
N VAL A 278 46.59 84.37 -11.88
CA VAL A 278 47.04 84.38 -13.27
C VAL A 278 46.16 85.32 -14.10
N ALA A 279 44.83 85.29 -13.99
CA ALA A 279 43.97 86.23 -14.71
C ALA A 279 44.21 87.68 -14.27
N ARG A 280 44.49 87.92 -12.98
CA ARG A 280 44.88 89.24 -12.46
C ARG A 280 46.26 89.65 -12.99
N LEU A 281 47.21 88.72 -13.05
CA LEU A 281 48.56 88.92 -13.54
C LEU A 281 48.58 89.05 -15.07
N GLU A 282 47.71 88.35 -15.79
CA GLU A 282 47.48 88.44 -17.24
C GLU A 282 46.74 89.73 -17.55
N LYS A 283 45.79 90.19 -16.72
CA LYS A 283 45.20 91.52 -16.87
C LYS A 283 46.24 92.61 -16.56
N TYR A 284 47.16 92.36 -15.62
CA TYR A 284 48.33 93.20 -15.36
C TYR A 284 49.35 93.15 -16.52
N TYR A 285 49.60 91.98 -17.12
CA TYR A 285 50.53 91.78 -18.23
C TYR A 285 49.93 92.19 -19.58
N GLN A 286 48.63 92.05 -19.80
CA GLN A 286 47.87 92.55 -20.96
C GLN A 286 47.78 94.06 -20.88
N SER A 287 47.46 94.65 -19.72
CA SER A 287 47.60 96.10 -19.56
C SER A 287 49.06 96.56 -19.76
N TYR A 288 50.08 95.78 -19.36
CA TYR A 288 51.49 96.08 -19.64
C TYR A 288 51.93 95.79 -21.10
N ARG A 289 51.34 94.80 -21.79
CA ARG A 289 51.60 94.41 -23.19
C ARG A 289 50.88 95.32 -24.17
N ASP A 290 49.63 95.67 -23.89
CA ASP A 290 48.85 96.61 -24.70
C ASP A 290 49.40 98.04 -24.56
N LEU A 291 50.10 98.34 -23.46
CA LEU A 291 50.84 99.60 -23.27
C LEU A 291 52.28 99.58 -23.84
N ARG A 292 52.89 98.43 -24.21
CA ARG A 292 54.29 98.40 -24.72
C ARG A 292 54.61 97.55 -25.95
N LEU A 293 53.72 96.68 -26.44
CA LEU A 293 53.99 95.75 -27.55
C LEU A 293 52.95 95.81 -28.69
N GLY A 294 51.75 96.34 -28.45
CA GLY A 294 50.75 96.56 -29.50
C GLY A 294 51.08 97.70 -30.49
N LYS A 295 52.18 98.43 -30.28
CA LYS A 295 52.60 99.54 -31.15
C LYS A 295 54.03 99.42 -31.68
N LEU A 296 54.82 98.38 -31.40
CA LEU A 296 56.21 98.32 -31.89
C LEU A 296 56.24 98.06 -33.40
N ALA A 297 56.78 99.00 -34.18
CA ALA A 297 56.79 98.97 -35.64
C ALA A 297 58.20 98.82 -36.23
N LEU A 298 59.22 99.35 -35.54
CA LEU A 298 60.63 99.15 -35.91
C LEU A 298 61.41 98.63 -34.73
N VAL A 299 62.29 97.67 -34.97
CA VAL A 299 63.20 97.12 -33.95
C VAL A 299 64.60 97.71 -34.14
N ARG A 300 65.32 97.92 -33.03
CA ARG A 300 66.73 98.34 -33.06
C ARG A 300 67.55 97.33 -33.86
N GLY A 301 68.33 97.83 -34.82
CA GLY A 301 69.14 97.00 -35.71
C GLY A 301 68.39 96.45 -36.93
N GLN A 302 67.12 96.80 -37.11
CA GLN A 302 66.41 96.54 -38.37
C GLN A 302 67.01 97.40 -39.49
N VAL A 303 67.31 96.78 -40.63
CA VAL A 303 67.78 97.47 -41.83
C VAL A 303 66.63 98.26 -42.44
N LEU A 304 66.80 99.57 -42.54
CA LEU A 304 65.85 100.48 -43.19
C LEU A 304 66.15 100.61 -44.68
N SER A 305 67.43 100.63 -45.07
CA SER A 305 67.87 100.54 -46.46
C SER A 305 69.32 100.02 -46.52
N ALA A 306 69.71 99.46 -47.66
CA ALA A 306 71.07 99.03 -47.93
C ALA A 306 71.37 99.19 -49.42
N ALA A 307 72.57 99.66 -49.76
CA ALA A 307 73.03 99.76 -51.14
C ALA A 307 74.52 99.48 -51.27
N VAL A 308 74.91 98.92 -52.42
CA VAL A 308 76.31 98.87 -52.85
C VAL A 308 76.61 100.16 -53.60
N ILE A 309 77.52 100.96 -53.07
CA ILE A 309 77.87 102.29 -53.58
C ILE A 309 79.32 102.27 -54.06
N ARG A 310 79.51 102.70 -55.32
CA ARG A 310 80.81 103.03 -55.90
C ARG A 310 80.73 104.43 -56.47
N VAL A 311 81.67 105.29 -56.10
CA VAL A 311 81.73 106.65 -56.64
C VAL A 311 83.01 106.88 -57.41
N THR A 312 82.89 107.39 -58.64
CA THR A 312 84.05 107.69 -59.50
C THR A 312 84.60 109.09 -59.28
N GLN A 313 83.82 109.97 -58.62
CA GLN A 313 84.20 111.32 -58.21
C GLN A 313 83.77 111.56 -56.75
N PRO A 314 84.61 112.16 -55.88
CA PRO A 314 84.27 112.39 -54.47
C PRO A 314 82.96 113.16 -54.27
N ALA A 315 82.65 114.12 -55.15
CA ALA A 315 81.40 114.88 -55.10
C ALA A 315 80.14 114.01 -55.26
N ALA A 316 80.24 112.84 -55.90
CA ALA A 316 79.12 111.90 -56.06
C ALA A 316 78.83 111.09 -54.79
N ALA A 317 79.80 110.97 -53.86
CA ALA A 317 79.62 110.26 -52.58
C ALA A 317 78.45 110.83 -51.79
N ARG A 318 78.40 112.17 -51.69
CA ARG A 318 77.37 112.89 -50.98
C ARG A 318 75.97 112.63 -51.53
N GLN A 319 75.83 112.64 -52.85
CA GLN A 319 74.55 112.38 -53.50
C GLN A 319 74.07 110.94 -53.28
N ALA A 320 74.99 109.96 -53.35
CA ALA A 320 74.67 108.56 -53.11
C ALA A 320 74.22 108.29 -51.66
N VAL A 321 74.88 108.89 -50.68
CA VAL A 321 74.49 108.80 -49.26
C VAL A 321 73.11 109.43 -49.03
N ILE A 322 72.83 110.60 -49.64
CA ILE A 322 71.52 111.27 -49.53
C ILE A 322 70.41 110.37 -50.08
N GLN A 323 70.61 109.75 -51.25
CA GLN A 323 69.61 108.85 -51.84
C GLN A 323 69.33 107.64 -50.93
N LEU A 324 70.38 107.03 -50.36
CA LEU A 324 70.23 105.90 -49.45
C LEU A 324 69.47 106.28 -48.17
N LEU A 325 69.71 107.47 -47.62
CA LEU A 325 68.99 107.99 -46.45
C LEU A 325 67.53 108.32 -46.76
N GLN A 326 67.24 108.84 -47.96
CA GLN A 326 65.86 109.07 -48.41
C GLN A 326 65.10 107.75 -48.53
N GLU A 327 65.73 106.71 -49.05
CA GLU A 327 65.13 105.38 -49.11
C GLU A 327 64.90 104.79 -47.71
N ALA A 328 65.87 104.92 -46.81
CA ALA A 328 65.71 104.52 -45.41
C ALA A 328 64.52 105.23 -44.76
N ASN A 329 64.36 106.53 -45.04
CA ASN A 329 63.26 107.33 -44.54
C ASN A 329 61.91 106.87 -45.09
N ARG A 330 61.84 106.54 -46.38
CA ARG A 330 60.64 105.99 -46.98
C ARG A 330 60.24 104.66 -46.35
N ASN A 331 61.20 103.76 -46.15
CA ASN A 331 60.95 102.45 -45.55
C ASN A 331 60.55 102.57 -44.07
N ALA A 332 61.17 103.50 -43.32
CA ALA A 332 60.75 103.81 -41.96
C ALA A 332 59.30 104.30 -41.89
N ASN A 333 58.86 105.14 -42.84
CA ASN A 333 57.47 105.59 -42.91
C ASN A 333 56.48 104.45 -43.19
N LEU A 334 56.85 103.48 -44.03
CA LEU A 334 56.01 102.31 -44.29
C LEU A 334 55.79 101.48 -43.02
N GLU A 335 56.86 101.23 -42.27
CA GLU A 335 56.79 100.40 -41.04
C GLU A 335 56.07 101.12 -39.89
N LEU A 336 56.28 102.43 -39.74
CA LEU A 336 55.72 103.24 -38.64
C LEU A 336 54.28 103.73 -38.88
N SER A 337 53.75 103.56 -40.09
CA SER A 337 52.36 103.90 -40.43
C SER A 337 51.37 102.84 -39.94
N GLU A 338 50.11 103.24 -39.76
CA GLU A 338 49.05 102.28 -39.46
C GLU A 338 48.67 101.43 -40.70
N PRO A 339 48.31 100.14 -40.55
CA PRO A 339 47.95 99.28 -41.67
C PRO A 339 46.72 99.84 -42.39
N GLY A 340 46.85 100.13 -43.68
CA GLY A 340 45.77 100.73 -44.48
C GLY A 340 45.75 102.27 -44.50
N ALA A 341 46.63 102.93 -43.75
CA ALA A 341 46.87 104.38 -43.90
C ALA A 341 47.80 104.66 -45.09
N ASN A 342 47.61 105.80 -45.76
CA ASN A 342 48.59 106.29 -46.73
C ASN A 342 49.80 106.82 -45.96
N PRO A 343 51.01 106.23 -46.12
CA PRO A 343 52.20 106.69 -45.44
C PRO A 343 52.50 108.13 -45.88
N ALA A 344 52.44 109.07 -44.94
CA ALA A 344 52.89 110.43 -45.19
C ALA A 344 54.41 110.40 -45.40
N ASN A 345 54.94 111.07 -46.43
CA ASN A 345 56.38 111.12 -46.66
C ASN A 345 57.05 112.14 -45.72
N VAL A 346 56.97 111.88 -44.42
CA VAL A 346 57.53 112.74 -43.37
C VAL A 346 59.00 112.41 -43.21
N GLU A 347 59.82 113.43 -42.95
CA GLU A 347 61.22 113.22 -42.61
C GLU A 347 61.32 112.69 -41.17
N LEU A 348 61.40 111.37 -41.04
CA LEU A 348 61.50 110.65 -39.77
C LEU A 348 62.95 110.49 -39.34
N LEU A 349 63.88 110.23 -40.26
CA LEU A 349 65.29 110.07 -39.91
C LEU A 349 65.90 111.42 -39.57
N ARG A 350 66.51 111.54 -38.39
CA ARG A 350 67.29 112.72 -38.03
C ARG A 350 68.62 112.75 -38.80
N VAL A 351 68.61 113.37 -39.97
CA VAL A 351 69.81 113.55 -40.81
C VAL A 351 70.46 114.90 -40.52
N THR A 352 71.75 114.90 -40.18
CA THR A 352 72.55 116.13 -40.05
C THR A 352 73.60 116.18 -41.16
N GLN A 353 73.98 117.40 -41.58
CA GLN A 353 75.01 117.57 -42.61
C GLN A 353 76.33 116.89 -42.21
N ASP A 354 76.74 117.01 -40.95
CA ASP A 354 77.94 116.33 -40.43
C ASP A 354 77.88 114.80 -40.59
N ARG A 355 76.72 114.17 -40.39
CA ARG A 355 76.55 112.72 -40.57
C ARG A 355 76.64 112.32 -42.04
N VAL A 356 76.03 113.11 -42.93
CA VAL A 356 76.13 112.88 -44.38
C VAL A 356 77.58 113.02 -44.83
N ASP A 357 78.29 114.05 -44.37
CA ASP A 357 79.68 114.30 -44.73
C ASP A 357 80.61 113.21 -44.17
N GLN A 358 80.37 112.73 -42.94
CA GLN A 358 81.11 111.60 -42.35
C GLN A 358 80.93 110.30 -43.16
N LEU A 359 79.70 109.96 -43.55
CA LEU A 359 79.44 108.78 -44.37
C LEU A 359 80.01 108.92 -45.78
N SER A 360 79.93 110.13 -46.36
CA SER A 360 80.47 110.41 -47.68
C SER A 360 81.99 110.23 -47.71
N LYS A 361 82.70 110.72 -46.68
CA LYS A 361 84.15 110.54 -46.52
C LYS A 361 84.57 109.07 -46.42
N GLN A 362 83.73 108.19 -45.88
CA GLN A 362 84.06 106.77 -45.79
C GLN A 362 84.04 106.05 -47.14
N ILE A 363 83.34 106.61 -48.14
CA ILE A 363 83.12 105.95 -49.43
C ILE A 363 83.68 106.73 -50.63
N GLU A 364 84.37 107.86 -50.40
CA GLU A 364 84.83 108.75 -51.48
C GLU A 364 86.12 108.29 -52.19
N ASP A 365 86.75 107.19 -51.75
CA ASP A 365 88.06 106.73 -52.22
C ASP A 365 88.03 105.90 -53.53
N GLY A 366 86.86 105.78 -54.16
CA GLY A 366 86.68 105.09 -55.45
C GLY A 366 86.45 103.58 -55.35
N LYS A 367 86.51 103.00 -54.14
CA LYS A 367 86.21 101.59 -53.91
C LYS A 367 84.70 101.36 -53.81
N GLU A 368 84.30 100.09 -53.92
CA GLU A 368 82.91 99.69 -53.64
C GLU A 368 82.71 99.49 -52.14
N TYR A 369 81.62 100.03 -51.61
CA TYR A 369 81.18 99.85 -50.23
C TYR A 369 79.74 99.39 -50.17
N VAL A 370 79.43 98.55 -49.19
CA VAL A 370 78.07 98.26 -48.77
C VAL A 370 77.75 99.22 -47.64
N VAL A 371 76.79 100.11 -47.88
CA VAL A 371 76.30 101.06 -46.87
C VAL A 371 74.92 100.63 -46.45
N ARG A 372 74.72 100.51 -45.14
CA ARG A 372 73.45 100.11 -44.52
C ARG A 372 72.98 101.17 -43.56
N ILE A 373 71.69 101.46 -43.59
CA ILE A 373 71.03 102.32 -42.62
C ILE A 373 70.19 101.45 -41.70
N PHE A 374 70.49 101.49 -40.41
CA PHE A 374 69.79 100.73 -39.39
C PHE A 374 68.99 101.63 -38.47
N SER A 375 67.85 101.13 -38.01
CA SER A 375 67.15 101.74 -36.88
C SER A 375 68.03 101.70 -35.62
N ALA A 376 68.26 102.83 -34.95
CA ALA A 376 69.06 102.89 -33.73
C ALA A 376 68.28 102.50 -32.47
N GLY A 377 66.96 102.36 -32.57
CA GLY A 377 66.07 102.13 -31.44
C GLY A 377 64.87 101.24 -31.79
N ASN A 378 64.15 100.87 -30.74
CA ASN A 378 62.84 100.24 -30.86
C ASN A 378 61.80 101.37 -30.93
N TYR A 379 61.09 101.50 -32.06
CA TYR A 379 60.13 102.56 -32.29
C TYR A 379 58.72 102.05 -32.43
N VAL A 380 57.78 102.84 -31.92
CA VAL A 380 56.36 102.54 -32.00
C VAL A 380 55.67 103.30 -33.13
N ARG A 381 54.52 102.82 -33.62
CA ARG A 381 53.75 103.50 -34.66
C ARG A 381 53.37 104.92 -34.24
N GLY A 382 53.48 105.85 -35.18
CA GLY A 382 53.22 107.28 -34.95
C GLY A 382 54.40 108.09 -34.39
N GLU A 383 55.57 107.47 -34.16
CA GLU A 383 56.80 108.20 -33.86
C GLU A 383 57.14 109.17 -35.00
N LYS A 384 57.43 110.42 -34.63
CA LYS A 384 57.67 111.50 -35.60
C LYS A 384 59.14 111.68 -35.95
N GLN A 385 60.03 111.04 -35.19
CA GLN A 385 61.46 111.14 -35.38
C GLN A 385 62.15 109.88 -34.87
N ILE A 386 63.05 109.32 -35.67
CA ILE A 386 63.87 108.16 -35.33
C ILE A 386 65.35 108.46 -35.53
N GLU A 387 66.17 107.83 -34.69
CA GLU A 387 67.61 107.81 -34.82
C GLU A 387 68.00 106.58 -35.66
N PHE A 388 69.06 106.75 -36.44
CA PHE A 388 69.66 105.68 -37.22
C PHE A 388 71.15 105.64 -36.95
N PHE A 389 71.75 104.47 -37.15
CA PHE A 389 73.19 104.38 -37.35
C PHE A 389 73.43 103.80 -38.73
N ALA A 390 74.51 104.23 -39.36
CA ALA A 390 74.93 103.72 -40.64
C ALA A 390 76.17 102.86 -40.44
N ASP A 391 76.23 101.75 -41.16
CA ASP A 391 77.38 100.87 -41.21
C ASP A 391 77.90 100.83 -42.64
N THR A 392 79.21 100.99 -42.77
CA THR A 392 79.91 101.07 -44.05
C THR A 392 81.00 100.01 -44.05
N ALA A 393 80.85 99.00 -44.91
CA ALA A 393 81.85 97.94 -45.07
C ALA A 393 82.30 97.88 -46.53
N GLN A 394 83.60 97.69 -46.77
CA GLN A 394 84.09 97.53 -48.15
C GLN A 394 83.45 96.29 -48.80
N ASN A 395 82.98 96.44 -50.04
CA ASN A 395 82.41 95.35 -50.83
C ASN A 395 83.52 94.47 -51.41
N GLN A 396 84.00 93.52 -50.60
CA GLN A 396 85.09 92.63 -50.98
C GLN A 396 84.61 91.20 -51.17
N LEU A 397 85.30 90.44 -52.02
CA LEU A 397 85.03 89.01 -52.22
C LEU A 397 85.31 88.26 -50.91
N VAL A 398 84.27 87.66 -50.34
CA VAL A 398 84.33 86.93 -49.06
C VAL A 398 84.52 85.43 -49.30
N PHE A 399 83.81 84.88 -50.27
CA PHE A 399 83.94 83.48 -50.68
C PHE A 399 84.04 83.39 -52.19
N SER A 400 85.07 82.71 -52.69
CA SER A 400 85.11 82.33 -54.11
C SER A 400 84.11 81.19 -54.38
N GLY A 401 83.59 81.12 -55.61
CA GLY A 401 82.77 80.00 -56.06
C GLY A 401 83.48 78.67 -55.82
N GLY A 402 82.78 77.73 -55.19
CA GLY A 402 83.29 76.42 -54.77
C GLY A 402 83.97 76.39 -53.40
N ALA A 403 84.16 77.53 -52.72
CA ALA A 403 84.73 77.56 -51.38
C ALA A 403 83.85 76.77 -50.39
N VAL A 404 84.45 75.84 -49.66
CA VAL A 404 83.74 75.06 -48.63
C VAL A 404 83.40 75.97 -47.47
N LEU A 405 82.11 76.07 -47.13
CA LEU A 405 81.53 76.88 -46.07
C LEU A 405 81.42 76.08 -44.77
N ALA A 406 80.90 74.86 -44.87
CA ALA A 406 80.78 73.94 -43.75
C ALA A 406 80.77 72.50 -44.26
N THR A 407 81.10 71.56 -43.39
CA THR A 407 81.15 70.14 -43.68
C THR A 407 80.47 69.35 -42.58
N THR A 408 79.77 68.27 -42.94
CA THR A 408 79.22 67.28 -42.01
C THR A 408 79.32 65.88 -42.62
N THR A 409 79.05 64.85 -41.84
CA THR A 409 78.98 63.46 -42.31
C THR A 409 77.58 62.92 -42.10
N ALA A 410 77.11 62.12 -43.03
CA ALA A 410 75.81 61.47 -42.97
C ALA A 410 75.94 59.99 -43.34
N ASP A 411 75.28 59.12 -42.60
CA ASP A 411 75.19 57.70 -42.92
C ASP A 411 73.72 57.27 -42.84
N SER A 412 73.11 57.02 -43.99
CA SER A 412 71.70 56.64 -44.07
C SER A 412 71.42 55.21 -43.59
N LYS A 413 72.46 54.38 -43.30
CA LYS A 413 72.26 53.08 -42.63
C LYS A 413 72.00 53.23 -41.14
N THR A 414 72.63 54.23 -40.50
CA THR A 414 72.60 54.39 -39.04
C THR A 414 71.77 55.58 -38.59
N MET A 415 71.52 56.56 -39.47
CA MET A 415 70.72 57.75 -39.16
C MET A 415 69.30 57.65 -39.69
N THR A 416 68.34 58.05 -38.85
CA THR A 416 66.93 58.23 -39.25
C THR A 416 66.76 59.43 -40.18
N SER A 417 65.63 59.48 -40.90
CA SER A 417 65.23 60.63 -41.72
C SER A 417 65.26 61.97 -40.97
N TYR A 418 64.89 61.98 -39.69
CA TYR A 418 64.94 63.17 -38.84
C TYR A 418 66.38 63.55 -38.49
N GLN A 419 67.21 62.59 -38.12
CA GLN A 419 68.63 62.84 -37.82
C GLN A 419 69.39 63.35 -39.06
N LEU A 420 69.09 62.82 -40.25
CA LEU A 420 69.65 63.33 -41.51
C LEU A 420 69.21 64.78 -41.78
N GLN A 421 67.94 65.11 -41.54
CA GLN A 421 67.45 66.48 -41.69
C GLN A 421 68.12 67.43 -40.68
N GLN A 422 68.22 67.05 -39.42
CA GLN A 422 68.94 67.84 -38.41
C GLN A 422 70.40 68.09 -38.79
N ARG A 423 71.09 67.07 -39.33
CA ARG A 423 72.47 67.24 -39.81
C ARG A 423 72.58 68.30 -40.90
N LEU A 424 71.59 68.37 -41.80
CA LEU A 424 71.53 69.38 -42.86
C LEU A 424 71.15 70.78 -42.33
N GLU A 425 70.22 70.87 -41.39
CA GLU A 425 69.87 72.13 -40.73
C GLU A 425 71.07 72.72 -39.97
N ILE A 426 71.85 71.88 -39.28
CA ILE A 426 73.11 72.28 -38.62
C ILE A 426 74.12 72.75 -39.66
N LEU A 427 74.26 72.06 -40.79
CA LEU A 427 75.17 72.43 -41.87
C LEU A 427 74.81 73.81 -42.48
N ILE A 428 73.53 74.08 -42.71
CA ILE A 428 73.03 75.37 -43.20
C ILE A 428 73.25 76.46 -42.14
N SER A 429 72.94 76.17 -40.88
CA SER A 429 73.15 77.11 -39.76
C SER A 429 74.63 77.46 -39.57
N ALA A 430 75.53 76.48 -39.73
CA ALA A 430 76.98 76.71 -39.71
C ALA A 430 77.43 77.57 -40.90
N SER A 431 76.85 77.36 -42.08
CA SER A 431 77.10 78.19 -43.27
C SER A 431 76.62 79.63 -43.06
N GLN A 432 75.44 79.82 -42.46
CA GLN A 432 74.90 81.12 -42.05
C GLN A 432 75.77 81.83 -41.03
N PHE A 433 76.22 81.10 -40.01
CA PHE A 433 77.13 81.63 -39.01
C PHE A 433 78.45 82.09 -39.64
N ARG A 434 79.02 81.26 -40.54
CA ARG A 434 80.25 81.61 -41.25
C ARG A 434 80.05 82.81 -42.18
N ALA A 435 78.93 82.91 -42.88
CA ALA A 435 78.58 84.06 -43.71
C ALA A 435 78.58 85.36 -42.90
N ARG A 436 77.85 85.36 -41.77
CA ARG A 436 77.77 86.51 -40.86
C ARG A 436 79.14 86.91 -40.31
N ASN A 437 79.93 85.94 -39.84
CA ASN A 437 81.27 86.20 -39.31
C ASN A 437 82.23 86.73 -40.38
N ALA A 438 82.05 86.34 -41.64
CA ALA A 438 82.87 86.80 -42.74
C ALA A 438 82.40 88.16 -43.31
N GLY A 439 81.38 88.78 -42.69
CA GLY A 439 80.91 90.12 -43.04
C GLY A 439 79.84 90.15 -44.13
N ILE A 440 79.23 89.00 -44.47
CA ILE A 440 78.11 88.97 -45.42
C ILE A 440 76.88 89.59 -44.77
N VAL A 441 76.30 90.53 -45.51
CA VAL A 441 75.21 91.39 -45.07
C VAL A 441 73.85 90.74 -45.28
N GLU A 442 73.61 90.20 -46.48
CA GLU A 442 72.33 89.57 -46.80
C GLU A 442 72.19 88.13 -46.27
N ASN A 443 70.95 87.65 -46.25
CA ASN A 443 70.62 86.31 -45.79
C ASN A 443 71.22 85.23 -46.70
N VAL A 444 71.61 84.11 -46.10
CA VAL A 444 72.08 82.93 -46.84
C VAL A 444 70.92 82.23 -47.51
N GLN A 445 71.07 81.97 -48.81
CA GLN A 445 70.08 81.29 -49.63
C GLN A 445 70.63 79.93 -50.04
N VAL A 446 69.84 78.87 -49.87
CA VAL A 446 70.23 77.53 -50.36
C VAL A 446 69.80 77.42 -51.81
N GLU A 447 70.77 77.13 -52.69
CA GLU A 447 70.56 76.97 -54.12
C GLU A 447 69.97 75.58 -54.42
N GLY A 448 69.04 75.52 -55.39
CA GLY A 448 68.46 74.27 -55.88
C GLY A 448 67.37 73.68 -54.98
N THR A 449 66.91 72.48 -55.34
CA THR A 449 65.80 71.83 -54.60
C THR A 449 66.36 71.09 -53.38
N PHE A 450 66.41 71.76 -52.24
CA PHE A 450 66.83 71.18 -50.95
C PHE A 450 66.16 69.82 -50.66
N LEU A 451 64.85 69.70 -50.95
CA LEU A 451 64.08 68.46 -50.75
C LEU A 451 64.56 67.29 -51.63
N ARG A 452 65.05 67.56 -52.85
CA ARG A 452 65.61 66.53 -53.74
C ARG A 452 66.93 65.99 -53.18
N PHE A 453 67.79 66.89 -52.69
CA PHE A 453 69.06 66.52 -52.07
C PHE A 453 68.85 65.65 -50.82
N VAL A 454 67.90 66.02 -49.96
CA VAL A 454 67.50 65.22 -48.79
C VAL A 454 67.04 63.82 -49.21
N SER A 455 66.29 63.72 -50.31
CA SER A 455 65.76 62.44 -50.81
C SER A 455 66.86 61.52 -51.35
N GLN A 456 67.82 62.05 -52.12
CA GLN A 456 68.97 61.28 -52.62
C GLN A 456 69.88 60.81 -51.48
N LEU A 457 70.08 61.66 -50.47
CA LEU A 457 70.85 61.33 -49.27
C LEU A 457 70.27 60.13 -48.52
N ARG A 458 68.95 60.02 -48.44
CA ARG A 458 68.26 58.89 -47.78
C ARG A 458 68.46 57.56 -48.50
N GLN A 459 68.69 57.57 -49.81
CA GLN A 459 68.73 56.36 -50.64
C GLN A 459 70.16 55.79 -50.84
N TYR A 460 71.20 56.58 -50.59
CA TYR A 460 72.58 56.21 -50.94
C TYR A 460 73.14 55.02 -50.10
N ASN A 461 72.60 54.78 -48.90
CA ASN A 461 72.85 53.60 -48.06
C ASN A 461 74.33 53.35 -47.73
N GLN A 462 75.16 54.39 -47.70
CA GLN A 462 76.55 54.33 -47.26
C GLN A 462 76.93 55.65 -46.56
N PRO A 463 77.91 55.63 -45.64
CA PRO A 463 78.49 56.85 -45.08
C PRO A 463 79.07 57.73 -46.17
N LEU A 464 78.73 59.02 -46.15
CA LEU A 464 79.26 60.04 -47.05
C LEU A 464 79.53 61.36 -46.33
N GLU A 465 80.37 62.19 -46.93
CA GLU A 465 80.64 63.56 -46.48
C GLU A 465 79.72 64.53 -47.22
N ILE A 466 79.13 65.50 -46.52
CA ILE A 466 78.32 66.56 -47.11
C ILE A 466 79.03 67.88 -46.89
N LYS A 467 79.28 68.63 -47.95
CA LYS A 467 79.82 69.99 -47.89
C LYS A 467 78.78 70.98 -48.35
N ALA A 468 78.63 72.06 -47.59
CA ALA A 468 78.04 73.29 -48.08
C ALA A 468 79.16 74.10 -48.73
N ILE A 469 79.02 74.44 -50.00
CA ILE A 469 79.98 75.24 -50.76
C ILE A 469 79.32 76.53 -51.26
N ALA A 470 80.08 77.60 -51.42
CA ALA A 470 79.61 78.79 -52.13
C ALA A 470 79.32 78.42 -53.58
N ALA A 471 78.13 78.74 -54.08
CA ALA A 471 77.74 78.47 -55.46
C ALA A 471 78.53 79.32 -56.45
N GLU A 472 78.75 80.58 -56.07
CA GLU A 472 79.40 81.62 -56.87
C GLU A 472 80.25 82.54 -55.98
N ASP A 473 81.03 83.40 -56.61
CA ASP A 473 81.78 84.44 -55.94
C ASP A 473 80.81 85.34 -55.14
N THR A 474 80.95 85.33 -53.82
CA THR A 474 80.07 86.06 -52.90
C THR A 474 80.84 87.16 -52.21
N TYR A 475 80.35 88.38 -52.36
CA TYR A 475 80.91 89.58 -51.73
C TYR A 475 80.23 89.87 -50.39
N THR A 476 80.77 90.83 -49.62
CA THR A 476 80.16 91.23 -48.35
C THR A 476 78.70 91.70 -48.51
N ALA A 477 78.30 92.21 -49.67
CA ALA A 477 76.89 92.52 -49.94
C ALA A 477 75.96 91.30 -49.78
N GLY A 478 76.42 90.11 -50.18
CA GLY A 478 75.59 88.91 -50.28
C GLY A 478 74.57 88.97 -51.44
N PRO A 479 73.57 88.07 -51.47
CA PRO A 479 73.38 86.95 -50.54
C PRO A 479 74.39 85.84 -50.79
N LEU A 480 74.75 85.08 -49.74
CA LEU A 480 75.52 83.85 -49.93
C LEU A 480 74.61 82.75 -50.46
N ARG A 481 74.81 82.38 -51.73
CA ARG A 481 74.18 81.20 -52.33
C ARG A 481 74.96 79.95 -52.00
N VAL A 482 74.32 79.01 -51.32
CA VAL A 482 74.93 77.79 -50.82
C VAL A 482 74.47 76.59 -51.63
N LYS A 483 75.43 75.89 -52.22
CA LYS A 483 75.23 74.60 -52.88
C LYS A 483 75.65 73.47 -51.95
N LEU A 484 74.81 72.45 -51.80
CA LEU A 484 75.15 71.27 -51.00
C LEU A 484 75.71 70.19 -51.93
N VAL A 485 76.84 69.59 -51.58
CA VAL A 485 77.47 68.51 -52.34
C VAL A 485 77.73 67.31 -51.44
N ALA A 486 77.33 66.12 -51.89
CA ALA A 486 77.60 64.84 -51.23
C ALA A 486 78.84 64.19 -51.87
N ILE A 487 79.81 63.79 -51.07
CA ILE A 487 81.15 63.36 -51.50
C ILE A 487 81.49 62.01 -50.87
N VAL A 488 82.02 61.10 -51.68
CA VAL A 488 82.59 59.82 -51.24
C VAL A 488 83.96 59.65 -51.89
N ASN A 489 84.98 59.34 -51.10
CA ASN A 489 86.36 59.15 -51.56
C ASN A 489 86.86 60.31 -52.46
N GLY A 490 86.48 61.55 -52.14
CA GLY A 490 86.87 62.75 -52.87
C GLY A 490 86.09 63.05 -54.16
N LYS A 491 85.11 62.22 -54.56
CA LYS A 491 84.26 62.46 -55.73
C LYS A 491 82.85 62.89 -55.32
N ILE A 492 82.32 63.93 -55.98
CA ILE A 492 80.93 64.37 -55.80
C ILE A 492 80.00 63.32 -56.42
N ILE A 493 79.05 62.83 -55.63
CA ILE A 493 78.05 61.84 -56.05
C ILE A 493 76.76 62.53 -56.51
N PHE A 494 76.28 63.51 -55.75
CA PHE A 494 75.14 64.37 -56.10
C PHE A 494 75.24 65.72 -55.39
N SER A 495 74.53 66.73 -55.91
CA SER A 495 74.46 68.08 -55.35
C SER A 495 73.04 68.64 -55.39
N THR A 496 72.80 69.74 -54.69
CA THR A 496 71.61 70.57 -54.95
C THR A 496 71.66 71.24 -56.32
#